data_AF-A0A539DSF6-F1
#
_entry.id   AF-A0A539DSF6-F1
#
_cell.length_a   1.000
_cell.length_b   1.000
_cell.length_c   1.000
_cell.angle_alpha   90.00
_cell.angle_beta   90.00
_cell.angle_gamma   90.00
#
_symmetry.space_group_name_H-M   'P 1'
#
loop_
_entity.id
_entity.type
_entity.pdbx_description
1 polymer ?
#
loop_
_entity_poly.entity_id
_entity_poly.type
_entity_poly.pdbx_seq_one_letter_code
_entity_poly.pdbx_strand_id
1 'polypeptide(L)'
;RLLMDVCYGHHPPVWRSAHPTRLGRGGASTTDPTWIGTVSVMARHCSRTGCAAHAESTLTYQYGRALVWIDDLSEERDPHSYDLCPRHAARLSVPNGWRLEDRRSSLRLGTVVAGGREHRLAG
;
A
#
# COMPACT_ATOMS: atom_id res chain seq x y z
N ARG A 1 12.84 -30.43 -10.30
CA ARG A 1 11.93 -29.51 -11.02
C ARG A 1 10.49 -30.03 -10.93
N LEU A 2 9.88 -29.88 -9.77
CA LEU A 2 8.44 -29.94 -9.50
C LEU A 2 8.28 -29.33 -8.11
N LEU A 3 8.45 -28.00 -8.05
CA LEU A 3 8.10 -27.14 -6.94
C LEU A 3 6.78 -26.48 -7.36
N MET A 4 5.84 -26.34 -6.41
CA MET A 4 4.56 -25.62 -6.50
C MET A 4 3.31 -26.43 -6.81
N ASP A 5 2.89 -27.36 -5.93
CA ASP A 5 1.50 -27.86 -6.01
C ASP A 5 0.81 -28.25 -4.70
N VAL A 6 1.41 -28.04 -3.53
CA VAL A 6 0.74 -28.42 -2.28
C VAL A 6 1.05 -27.39 -1.20
N CYS A 7 0.00 -26.85 -0.58
CA CYS A 7 -0.05 -25.94 0.60
C CYS A 7 -0.57 -24.51 0.38
N TYR A 8 -1.22 -24.18 -0.74
CA TYR A 8 -2.13 -23.02 -0.83
C TYR A 8 -3.55 -23.36 -0.35
N GLY A 9 -3.64 -24.07 0.78
CA GLY A 9 -4.89 -24.68 1.21
C GLY A 9 -4.99 -24.82 2.70
N HIS A 10 -4.75 -23.75 3.48
CA HIS A 10 -5.22 -23.70 4.86
C HIS A 10 -5.48 -22.24 5.30
N HIS A 11 -6.77 -21.87 5.30
CA HIS A 11 -7.48 -20.86 6.10
C HIS A 11 -6.69 -19.63 6.65
N PRO A 12 -6.85 -18.42 6.08
CA PRO A 12 -6.54 -17.19 6.80
C PRO A 12 -7.52 -17.01 7.99
N PRO A 13 -7.11 -16.35 9.09
CA PRO A 13 -7.99 -16.07 10.22
C PRO A 13 -9.18 -15.24 9.74
N VAL A 14 -10.38 -15.65 10.17
CA VAL A 14 -11.67 -15.10 9.79
C VAL A 14 -11.79 -13.60 10.12
N TRP A 15 -11.48 -12.75 9.14
CA TRP A 15 -11.76 -11.33 9.22
C TRP A 15 -13.25 -11.10 9.04
N ARG A 16 -13.93 -10.81 10.16
CA ARG A 16 -15.36 -10.54 10.25
C ARG A 16 -15.74 -9.36 9.35
N SER A 17 -16.45 -9.66 8.26
CA SER A 17 -16.98 -8.68 7.31
C SER A 17 -18.13 -7.90 7.94
N ALA A 18 -18.02 -6.57 8.01
CA ALA A 18 -19.16 -5.68 8.23
C ALA A 18 -19.53 -5.08 6.87
N HIS A 19 -20.72 -5.41 6.38
CA HIS A 19 -21.26 -4.94 5.11
C HIS A 19 -21.99 -3.62 5.32
N PRO A 20 -21.72 -2.60 4.51
CA PRO A 20 -22.75 -1.63 4.17
C PRO A 20 -23.13 -1.79 2.69
N THR A 21 -24.38 -2.19 2.44
CA THR A 21 -25.04 -1.99 1.16
C THR A 21 -25.33 -0.50 0.99
N ARG A 22 -24.90 0.08 -0.13
CA ARG A 22 -25.47 1.34 -0.62
C ARG A 22 -25.60 1.29 -2.14
N LEU A 23 -26.85 1.26 -2.59
CA LEU A 23 -27.22 1.51 -3.97
C LEU A 23 -27.12 3.01 -4.26
N GLY A 24 -26.68 3.36 -5.47
CA GLY A 24 -27.38 4.40 -6.21
C GLY A 24 -26.55 5.46 -6.93
N ARG A 25 -26.74 5.43 -8.27
CA ARG A 25 -27.00 6.58 -9.17
C ARG A 25 -25.78 7.22 -9.84
N GLY A 26 -25.81 7.18 -11.18
CA GLY A 26 -24.80 7.73 -12.07
C GLY A 26 -24.93 9.23 -12.36
N GLY A 27 -24.05 9.70 -13.23
CA GLY A 27 -24.07 11.04 -13.80
C GLY A 27 -22.88 11.22 -14.74
N ALA A 28 -23.16 11.25 -16.04
CA ALA A 28 -22.21 11.65 -17.08
C ALA A 28 -22.04 13.17 -17.07
N SER A 29 -20.83 13.69 -17.37
CA SER A 29 -20.60 15.04 -17.90
C SER A 29 -19.19 15.07 -18.53
N THR A 30 -19.09 15.12 -19.86
CA THR A 30 -18.90 16.31 -20.71
C THR A 30 -17.45 16.83 -20.70
N THR A 31 -16.74 16.47 -21.79
CA THR A 31 -15.57 17.11 -22.41
C THR A 31 -15.01 18.38 -21.74
N ASP A 32 -13.86 18.22 -21.06
CA ASP A 32 -12.96 19.31 -20.67
C ASP A 32 -11.66 19.26 -21.51
N PRO A 33 -11.14 20.39 -22.04
CA PRO A 33 -10.00 20.43 -22.96
C PRO A 33 -8.60 20.52 -22.29
N THR A 34 -8.41 20.22 -21.00
CA THR A 34 -7.05 20.12 -20.40
C THR A 34 -6.35 18.79 -20.73
N TRP A 35 -6.12 18.52 -22.01
CA TRP A 35 -5.47 17.30 -22.54
C TRP A 35 -3.97 17.17 -22.20
N ILE A 36 -3.39 18.07 -21.40
CA ILE A 36 -2.10 17.80 -20.74
C ILE A 36 -2.39 16.73 -19.71
N GLY A 37 -2.48 15.49 -20.18
CA GLY A 37 -2.84 14.34 -19.40
C GLY A 37 -1.85 14.23 -18.26
N THR A 38 -2.29 14.56 -17.05
CA THR A 38 -1.68 14.02 -15.85
C THR A 38 -1.64 12.53 -16.11
N VAL A 39 -0.44 11.97 -16.31
CA VAL A 39 -0.29 10.54 -16.54
C VAL A 39 -0.95 9.90 -15.34
N SER A 40 -2.14 9.33 -15.54
CA SER A 40 -2.84 8.58 -14.53
C SER A 40 -2.04 7.31 -14.39
N VAL A 41 -0.96 7.37 -13.60
CA VAL A 41 -0.26 6.19 -13.12
C VAL A 41 -1.36 5.34 -12.51
N MET A 42 -1.64 4.19 -13.13
CA MET A 42 -2.70 3.29 -12.68
C MET A 42 -2.30 2.76 -11.30
N ALA A 43 -2.65 3.55 -10.28
CA ALA A 43 -2.21 3.33 -8.93
C ALA A 43 -2.80 2.01 -8.45
N ARG A 44 -1.92 1.14 -7.95
CA ARG A 44 -2.29 -0.18 -7.45
C ARG A 44 -3.29 -0.02 -6.31
N HIS A 45 -4.33 -0.84 -6.28
CA HIS A 45 -5.32 -0.83 -5.21
C HIS A 45 -4.94 -1.81 -4.11
N CYS A 46 -5.51 -1.60 -2.93
CA CYS A 46 -5.35 -2.51 -1.81
C CYS A 46 -5.86 -3.92 -2.16
N SER A 47 -5.08 -4.95 -1.84
CA SER A 47 -5.44 -6.37 -2.00
C SER A 47 -6.55 -6.83 -1.06
N ARG A 48 -6.99 -5.99 -0.11
CA ARG A 48 -8.08 -6.33 0.81
C ARG A 48 -9.41 -6.34 0.05
N THR A 49 -10.13 -7.45 0.14
CA THR A 49 -11.45 -7.60 -0.48
C THR A 49 -12.41 -6.50 -0.01
N GLY A 50 -13.06 -5.84 -0.98
CA GLY A 50 -13.97 -4.71 -0.71
C GLY A 50 -13.28 -3.37 -0.42
N CYS A 51 -11.95 -3.29 -0.52
CA CYS A 51 -11.20 -2.04 -0.40
C CYS A 51 -10.73 -1.56 -1.77
N ALA A 52 -11.24 -0.40 -2.23
CA ALA A 52 -10.80 0.23 -3.47
C ALA A 52 -9.74 1.33 -3.26
N ALA A 53 -9.27 1.52 -2.02
CA ALA A 53 -8.27 2.54 -1.70
C ALA A 53 -6.91 2.23 -2.36
N HIS A 54 -6.18 3.28 -2.71
CA HIS A 54 -4.82 3.17 -3.25
C HIS A 54 -3.89 2.50 -2.23
N ALA A 55 -3.04 1.62 -2.76
CA ALA A 55 -1.99 1.02 -1.98
C ALA A 55 -0.79 1.97 -1.89
N GLU A 56 -0.17 1.99 -0.72
CA GLU A 56 1.03 2.80 -0.43
C GLU A 56 2.15 1.94 0.17
N SER A 57 1.85 0.67 0.43
CA SER A 57 2.76 -0.26 1.07
C SER A 57 2.57 -1.66 0.52
N THR A 58 3.64 -2.45 0.54
CA THR A 58 3.61 -3.86 0.12
C THR A 58 3.96 -4.73 1.33
N LEU A 59 3.16 -5.77 1.55
CA LEU A 59 3.28 -6.76 2.61
C LEU A 59 3.83 -8.06 2.04
N THR A 60 4.90 -8.61 2.63
CA THR A 60 5.50 -9.87 2.19
C THR A 60 5.62 -10.86 3.35
N TYR A 61 5.29 -12.13 3.10
CA TYR A 61 5.39 -13.21 4.08
C TYR A 61 6.63 -14.07 3.86
N GLN A 62 7.42 -14.26 4.91
CA GLN A 62 8.51 -15.21 4.98
C GLN A 62 8.09 -16.35 5.93
N TYR A 63 7.55 -17.42 5.32
CA TYR A 63 6.96 -18.53 6.06
C TYR A 63 7.96 -19.31 6.90
N GLY A 64 9.17 -19.56 6.38
CA GLY A 64 10.19 -20.37 7.08
C GLY A 64 10.71 -19.76 8.38
N ARG A 65 10.51 -18.45 8.60
CA ARG A 65 10.96 -17.70 9.78
C ARG A 65 9.80 -17.13 10.59
N ALA A 66 8.56 -17.45 10.22
CA ALA A 66 7.36 -16.82 10.77
C ALA A 66 7.52 -15.30 10.84
N LEU A 67 7.88 -14.68 9.72
CA LEU A 67 8.21 -13.26 9.63
C LEU A 67 7.41 -12.60 8.51
N VAL A 68 6.94 -11.38 8.78
CA VAL A 68 6.18 -10.56 7.84
C VAL A 68 6.85 -9.20 7.75
N TRP A 69 6.99 -8.68 6.54
CA TRP A 69 7.55 -7.35 6.28
C TRP A 69 6.50 -6.45 5.67
N ILE A 70 6.44 -5.21 6.14
CA ILE A 70 5.77 -4.12 5.44
C ILE A 70 6.86 -3.19 4.93
N ASP A 71 6.87 -2.94 3.63
CA ASP A 71 7.75 -1.98 2.98
C ASP A 71 6.92 -0.90 2.29
N ASP A 72 7.61 0.14 1.81
CA ASP A 72 7.01 1.08 0.86
C ASP A 72 6.45 0.32 -0.35
N LEU A 73 5.50 0.95 -1.06
CA LEU A 73 4.90 0.34 -2.24
C LEU A 73 6.01 -0.08 -3.22
N SER A 74 6.11 -1.39 -3.47
CA SER A 74 7.07 -1.93 -4.44
C SER A 74 6.86 -1.31 -5.84
N GLU A 75 7.89 -1.27 -6.68
CA GLU A 75 7.71 -0.81 -8.06
C GLU A 75 6.96 -1.87 -8.89
N GLU A 76 7.28 -3.15 -8.64
CA GLU A 76 6.72 -4.30 -9.34
C GLU A 76 5.73 -5.09 -8.45
N ARG A 77 4.78 -5.77 -9.10
CA ARG A 77 3.79 -6.61 -8.44
C ARG A 77 4.31 -8.04 -8.30
N ASP A 78 4.69 -8.41 -7.08
CA ASP A 78 5.05 -9.77 -6.74
C ASP A 78 3.81 -10.62 -6.36
N PRO A 79 3.63 -11.84 -6.91
CA PRO A 79 2.49 -12.71 -6.59
C PRO A 79 2.41 -13.17 -5.12
N HIS A 80 3.51 -13.14 -4.38
CA HIS A 80 3.59 -13.56 -2.98
C HIS A 80 3.47 -12.38 -2.02
N SER A 81 3.13 -11.21 -2.55
CA SER A 81 3.06 -9.96 -1.81
C SER A 81 1.66 -9.33 -1.92
N TYR A 82 1.28 -8.57 -0.91
CA TYR A 82 -0.03 -7.94 -0.82
C TYR A 82 0.11 -6.43 -0.69
N ASP A 83 -0.52 -5.70 -1.60
CA ASP A 83 -0.51 -4.25 -1.58
C ASP A 83 -1.56 -3.74 -0.57
N LEU A 84 -1.17 -2.87 0.36
CA LEU A 84 -2.02 -2.36 1.43
C LEU A 84 -2.13 -0.83 1.38
N CYS A 85 -3.34 -0.35 1.61
CA CYS A 85 -3.57 1.08 1.86
C CYS A 85 -3.16 1.44 3.30
N PRO A 86 -2.97 2.74 3.63
CA PRO A 86 -2.52 3.18 4.95
C PRO A 86 -3.36 2.63 6.10
N ARG A 87 -4.68 2.61 5.91
CA ARG A 87 -5.63 2.09 6.89
C ARG A 87 -5.41 0.61 7.18
N HIS A 88 -5.22 -0.21 6.14
CA HIS A 88 -5.04 -1.65 6.32
C HIS A 88 -3.63 -2.01 6.78
N ALA A 89 -2.61 -1.23 6.38
CA ALA A 89 -1.27 -1.37 6.92
C ALA A 89 -1.23 -1.06 8.43
N ALA A 90 -1.86 0.04 8.86
CA ALA A 90 -1.88 0.46 10.27
C ALA A 90 -2.69 -0.48 11.19
N ARG A 91 -3.68 -1.19 10.65
CA ARG A 91 -4.54 -2.11 11.41
C ARG A 91 -4.19 -3.58 11.19
N LEU A 92 -3.11 -3.86 10.47
CA LEU A 92 -2.68 -5.22 10.23
C LEU A 92 -2.32 -5.90 11.55
N SER A 93 -2.67 -7.17 11.66
CA SER A 93 -2.20 -8.04 12.75
C SER A 93 -1.74 -9.35 12.15
N VAL A 94 -0.59 -9.84 12.63
CA VAL A 94 -0.02 -11.11 12.18
C VAL A 94 -0.50 -12.26 13.08
N PRO A 95 -0.48 -13.52 12.61
CA PRO A 95 -0.82 -14.66 13.45
C PRO A 95 0.09 -14.78 14.66
N ASN A 96 -0.38 -15.47 15.71
CA ASN A 96 0.43 -15.71 16.92
C ASN A 96 1.73 -16.43 16.56
N GLY A 97 2.84 -16.01 17.18
CA GLY A 97 4.17 -16.55 16.92
C GLY A 97 4.86 -15.98 15.66
N TRP A 98 4.18 -15.11 14.89
CA TRP A 98 4.81 -14.37 13.80
C TRP A 98 5.38 -13.05 14.28
N ARG A 99 6.47 -12.63 13.64
CA ARG A 99 7.04 -11.29 13.81
C ARG A 99 6.61 -10.40 12.64
N LEU A 100 6.23 -9.16 12.96
CA LEU A 100 5.98 -8.12 11.98
C LEU A 100 7.12 -7.11 12.05
N GLU A 101 7.73 -6.82 10.90
CA GLU A 101 8.71 -5.75 10.75
C GLU A 101 8.14 -4.68 9.82
N ASP A 102 7.94 -3.48 10.33
CA ASP A 102 7.54 -2.33 9.52
C ASP A 102 8.80 -1.56 9.10
N ARG A 103 9.18 -1.72 7.84
CA ARG A 103 10.39 -1.15 7.23
C ARG A 103 10.10 0.05 6.35
N ARG A 104 8.86 0.56 6.39
CA ARG A 104 8.47 1.72 5.59
C ARG A 104 9.33 2.91 5.96
N SER A 105 9.86 3.56 4.94
CA SER A 105 10.64 4.77 5.13
C SER A 105 9.70 5.93 5.44
N SER A 106 9.36 6.11 6.72
CA SER A 106 8.67 7.33 7.20
C SER A 106 9.47 8.62 6.94
N LEU A 107 10.68 8.50 6.38
CA LEU A 107 11.68 9.52 6.13
C LEU A 107 11.59 10.24 4.76
N ARG A 108 10.44 10.24 4.09
CA ARG A 108 10.15 11.35 3.16
C ARG A 108 9.66 12.62 3.90
N LEU A 109 9.65 12.61 5.23
CA LEU A 109 9.50 13.81 6.06
C LEU A 109 10.88 14.40 6.36
N GLY A 110 11.33 15.29 5.49
CA GLY A 110 12.51 16.11 5.73
C GLY A 110 13.32 16.37 4.47
N THR A 111 12.72 17.01 3.46
CA THR A 111 13.51 17.83 2.53
C THR A 111 14.37 18.75 3.40
N VAL A 112 15.65 18.43 3.48
CA VAL A 112 16.70 19.36 3.88
C VAL A 112 16.47 20.66 3.11
N VAL A 113 15.96 21.68 3.80
CA VAL A 113 16.18 23.07 3.39
C VAL A 113 17.68 23.28 3.54
N ALA A 114 18.42 22.99 2.47
CA ALA A 114 19.82 23.31 2.37
C ALA A 114 19.96 24.84 2.27
N GLY A 115 20.31 25.45 3.41
CA GLY A 115 21.20 26.60 3.46
C GLY A 115 20.57 27.96 3.26
N GLY A 116 20.26 28.63 4.37
CA GLY A 116 20.32 30.08 4.46
C GLY A 116 21.76 30.58 4.26
N ARG A 117 21.88 31.72 3.55
CA ARG A 117 22.98 32.69 3.55
C ARG A 117 22.49 33.90 2.74
N GLU A 118 22.66 35.18 3.08
CA GLU A 118 23.17 35.91 4.23
C GLU A 118 22.79 37.39 3.92
N HIS A 119 21.96 38.04 4.74
CA HIS A 119 21.71 39.48 4.57
C HIS A 119 22.89 40.25 5.19
N ARG A 120 23.87 40.59 4.35
CA ARG A 120 24.90 41.56 4.69
C ARG A 120 24.26 42.95 4.74
N LEU A 121 24.13 43.48 5.95
CA LEU A 121 23.98 44.92 6.17
C LEU A 121 25.22 45.62 5.59
N ALA A 122 25.01 46.46 4.59
CA ALA A 122 25.98 47.45 4.11
C ALA A 122 25.18 48.64 3.55
N GLY A 123 25.36 49.81 4.14
CA GLY A 123 24.78 51.08 3.70
C GLY A 123 24.30 51.91 4.88
#